data_AF-H5X0K0-F1
#
_entry.id   AF-H5X0K0-F1
#
_cell.length_a   1.000
_cell.length_b   1.000
_cell.length_c   1.000
_cell.angle_alpha   90.00
_cell.angle_beta   90.00
_cell.angle_gamma   90.00
#
_symmetry.space_group_name_H-M   'P 1'
#
loop_
_entity.id
_entity.type
_entity.pdbx_description
1 polymer ?
#
loop_
_entity_poly.entity_id
_entity_poly.type
_entity_poly.pdbx_seq_one_letter_code
_entity_poly.pdbx_strand_id
1 'polypeptide(L)'
;MSENPEGPESYAESAVREVLMADDARVDAAVGYAALLLACVGAASESDRLVSRWQAVTSRPAVLLVPDEVTARAWGMLFAARGAPDWGGELPPLDLDAEERAHRKHLDAGGPLREQAAEAEDRAREGDLQGARCALARWAEQARLSARPDIATLAACRHVAPLLVQGTLAVADGWARDYAGTLIAALHTRYRTESRPLDWRELIERIMWLRGEPGNVPPPATHAGIDDAQRRLGVRLPPQYLEFLLTCDGLPADVAFPRLLGTAELFTGGHGVHISDPPGLVLLAESGRIVESDPLFGVTTHSGIRALLQEHLRLLEAAL
;
A
#
# COMPACT_ATOMS: atom_id res chain seq x y z
N MET A 1 16.54 -4.27 38.65
CA MET A 1 15.73 -3.67 37.57
C MET A 1 16.70 -3.26 36.48
N SER A 2 16.98 -4.20 35.57
CA SER A 2 17.75 -3.95 34.37
C SER A 2 16.79 -4.21 33.22
N GLU A 3 16.47 -3.15 32.50
CA GLU A 3 15.71 -3.21 31.25
C GLU A 3 16.54 -3.99 30.23
N ASN A 4 15.97 -5.09 29.73
CA ASN A 4 16.49 -5.83 28.58
C ASN A 4 16.22 -4.99 27.31
N PRO A 5 17.21 -4.58 26.52
CA PRO A 5 17.00 -3.73 25.36
C PRO A 5 16.79 -4.50 24.04
N GLU A 6 16.46 -5.79 24.08
CA GLU A 6 16.16 -6.59 22.87
C GLU A 6 14.71 -7.06 22.91
N GLY A 7 13.80 -6.17 22.50
CA GLY A 7 12.43 -6.57 22.14
C GLY A 7 12.44 -7.31 20.80
N PRO A 8 11.49 -8.23 20.55
CA PRO A 8 11.32 -8.81 19.22
C PRO A 8 11.11 -7.66 18.21
N GLU A 9 11.92 -7.58 17.16
CA GLU A 9 11.61 -6.78 15.97
C GLU A 9 10.12 -7.00 15.65
N SER A 10 9.35 -5.92 15.47
CA SER A 10 7.93 -6.06 15.17
C SER A 10 7.77 -6.94 13.94
N TYR A 11 6.90 -7.94 13.98
CA TYR A 11 6.63 -8.85 12.85
C TYR A 11 6.42 -8.08 11.52
N ALA A 12 5.79 -6.90 11.59
CA ALA A 12 5.63 -5.99 10.46
C ALA A 12 6.96 -5.42 9.92
N GLU A 13 7.90 -5.06 10.79
CA GLU A 13 9.20 -4.53 10.42
C GLU A 13 10.04 -5.57 9.66
N SER A 14 10.03 -6.82 10.11
CA SER A 14 10.69 -7.92 9.41
C SER A 14 10.11 -8.15 8.02
N ALA A 15 8.78 -8.14 7.88
CA ALA A 15 8.12 -8.28 6.58
C ALA A 15 8.43 -7.11 5.63
N VAL A 16 8.45 -5.88 6.14
CA VAL A 16 8.82 -4.67 5.37
C VAL A 16 10.27 -4.74 4.90
N ARG A 17 11.19 -5.14 5.78
CA ARG A 17 12.60 -5.32 5.43
C ARG A 17 12.76 -6.35 4.31
N GLU A 18 12.03 -7.46 4.38
CA GLU A 18 12.04 -8.48 3.33
C GLU A 18 11.51 -7.92 2.00
N VAL A 19 10.37 -7.22 2.02
CA VAL A 19 9.81 -6.58 0.82
C VAL A 19 10.77 -5.58 0.21
N LEU A 20 11.48 -4.76 1.01
CA LEU A 20 12.39 -3.74 0.48
C LEU A 20 13.67 -4.33 -0.10
N MET A 21 14.26 -5.34 0.56
CA MET A 21 15.66 -5.70 0.35
C MET A 21 15.88 -7.07 -0.31
N ALA A 22 14.90 -7.97 -0.30
CA ALA A 22 15.10 -9.33 -0.80
C ALA A 22 15.13 -9.39 -2.34
N ASP A 23 15.41 -10.56 -2.91
CA ASP A 23 15.15 -10.82 -4.34
C ASP A 23 13.64 -10.94 -4.61
N ASP A 24 13.23 -10.81 -5.88
CA ASP A 24 11.81 -10.78 -6.24
C ASP A 24 11.05 -12.05 -5.84
N ALA A 25 11.66 -13.24 -5.89
CA ALA A 25 10.98 -14.47 -5.50
C ALA A 25 10.65 -14.49 -4.01
N ARG A 26 11.56 -13.96 -3.18
CA ARG A 26 11.32 -13.77 -1.74
C ARG A 26 10.28 -12.68 -1.46
N VAL A 27 10.25 -11.61 -2.24
CA VAL A 27 9.21 -10.59 -2.14
C VAL A 27 7.83 -11.19 -2.45
N ASP A 28 7.72 -11.96 -3.54
CA ASP A 28 6.49 -12.66 -3.93
C ASP A 28 6.01 -13.59 -2.81
N ALA A 29 6.91 -14.39 -2.22
CA ALA A 29 6.59 -15.27 -1.09
C ALA A 29 6.17 -14.51 0.19
N ALA A 30 6.78 -13.35 0.46
CA ALA A 30 6.43 -12.52 1.61
C ALA A 30 5.05 -11.87 1.43
N VAL A 31 4.76 -11.36 0.24
CA VAL A 31 3.45 -10.78 -0.12
C VAL A 31 2.37 -11.86 -0.09
N GLY A 32 2.61 -13.03 -0.69
CA GLY A 32 1.66 -14.14 -0.70
C GLY A 32 1.32 -14.64 0.71
N TYR A 33 2.33 -14.76 1.56
CA TYR A 33 2.13 -15.09 2.97
C TYR A 33 1.33 -14.01 3.72
N ALA A 34 1.67 -12.73 3.54
CA ALA A 34 0.98 -11.63 4.20
C ALA A 34 -0.49 -11.52 3.78
N ALA A 35 -0.77 -11.67 2.48
CA ALA A 35 -2.13 -11.70 1.96
C ALA A 35 -2.93 -12.86 2.56
N LEU A 36 -2.34 -14.06 2.60
CA LEU A 36 -2.98 -15.24 3.19
C LEU A 36 -3.29 -15.04 4.68
N LEU A 37 -2.34 -14.47 5.44
CA LEU A 37 -2.54 -14.13 6.85
C LEU A 37 -3.70 -13.13 7.03
N LEU A 38 -3.73 -12.05 6.23
CA LEU A 38 -4.80 -11.05 6.27
C LEU A 38 -6.17 -11.69 5.99
N ALA A 39 -6.26 -12.58 5.00
CA ALA A 39 -7.49 -13.30 4.71
C ALA A 39 -7.92 -14.21 5.89
N CYS A 40 -6.97 -14.86 6.57
CA CYS A 40 -7.25 -15.78 7.68
C CYS A 40 -7.68 -15.09 8.98
N VAL A 41 -7.35 -13.80 9.16
CA VAL A 41 -7.83 -12.97 10.28
C VAL A 41 -9.12 -12.22 9.95
N GLY A 42 -9.80 -12.58 8.85
CA GLY A 42 -11.05 -11.96 8.40
C GLY A 42 -10.90 -10.62 7.70
N ALA A 43 -9.67 -10.18 7.40
CA ALA A 43 -9.39 -8.94 6.68
C ALA A 43 -9.28 -9.17 5.16
N ALA A 44 -10.29 -9.83 4.59
CA ALA A 44 -10.39 -10.18 3.18
C ALA A 44 -10.11 -9.00 2.23
N SER A 45 -10.70 -7.83 2.51
CA SER A 45 -10.50 -6.63 1.69
C SER A 45 -9.06 -6.13 1.69
N GLU A 46 -8.36 -6.18 2.83
CA GLU A 46 -6.96 -5.74 2.91
C GLU A 46 -6.02 -6.77 2.27
N SER A 47 -6.34 -8.07 2.37
CA SER A 47 -5.66 -9.13 1.61
C SER A 47 -5.75 -8.85 0.11
N ASP A 48 -6.96 -8.64 -0.40
CA ASP A 48 -7.18 -8.45 -1.84
C ASP A 48 -6.55 -7.14 -2.32
N ARG A 49 -6.65 -6.07 -1.53
CA ARG A 49 -5.96 -4.79 -1.79
C ARG A 49 -4.44 -4.96 -1.89
N LEU A 50 -3.82 -5.73 -0.99
CA LEU A 50 -2.38 -5.99 -1.03
C LEU A 50 -1.97 -6.71 -2.31
N VAL A 51 -2.69 -7.77 -2.70
CA VAL A 51 -2.40 -8.53 -3.94
C VAL A 51 -2.58 -7.65 -5.17
N SER A 52 -3.69 -6.92 -5.28
CA SER A 52 -3.93 -6.02 -6.41
C SER A 52 -2.86 -4.94 -6.54
N ARG A 53 -2.37 -4.38 -5.42
CA ARG A 53 -1.28 -3.40 -5.46
C ARG A 53 0.05 -4.03 -5.86
N TRP A 54 0.35 -5.24 -5.38
CA TRP A 54 1.53 -5.98 -5.83
C TRP A 54 1.47 -6.26 -7.34
N GLN A 55 0.34 -6.72 -7.87
CA GLN A 55 0.15 -6.94 -9.31
C GLN A 55 0.32 -5.64 -10.09
N ALA A 56 -0.24 -4.53 -9.60
CA ALA A 56 -0.16 -3.24 -10.26
C ALA A 56 1.29 -2.72 -10.36
N VAL A 57 2.11 -2.86 -9.30
CA VAL A 57 3.48 -2.33 -9.30
C VAL A 57 4.50 -3.27 -9.94
N THR A 58 4.23 -4.58 -9.96
CA THR A 58 5.18 -5.58 -10.50
C THR A 58 4.80 -6.10 -11.88
N SER A 59 3.53 -5.98 -12.28
CA SER A 59 2.95 -6.62 -13.47
C SER A 59 3.13 -8.15 -13.51
N ARG A 60 3.35 -8.78 -12.35
CA ARG A 60 3.58 -10.22 -12.21
C ARG A 60 2.25 -10.96 -11.98
N PRO A 61 2.12 -12.24 -12.42
CA PRO A 61 0.90 -13.01 -12.24
C PRO A 61 0.76 -13.55 -10.81
N ALA A 62 -0.46 -13.59 -10.29
CA ALA A 62 -0.77 -13.99 -8.90
C ALA A 62 -0.37 -15.43 -8.56
N VAL A 63 -0.18 -16.29 -9.56
CA VAL A 63 0.36 -17.65 -9.36
C VAL A 63 1.72 -17.66 -8.67
N LEU A 64 2.51 -16.59 -8.77
CA LEU A 64 3.79 -16.47 -8.07
C LEU A 64 3.65 -16.29 -6.55
N LEU A 65 2.48 -15.87 -6.07
CA LEU A 65 2.17 -15.76 -4.64
C LEU A 65 1.85 -17.12 -4.00
N VAL A 66 1.83 -18.18 -4.80
CA VAL A 66 1.46 -19.54 -4.41
C VAL A 66 2.65 -20.48 -4.66
N PRO A 67 3.63 -20.50 -3.73
CA PRO A 67 4.91 -21.19 -3.96
C PRO A 67 4.82 -22.72 -3.88
N ASP A 68 3.76 -23.25 -3.27
CA ASP A 68 3.60 -24.69 -3.01
C ASP A 68 2.12 -25.13 -3.01
N GLU A 69 1.91 -26.45 -3.04
CA GLU A 69 0.60 -27.09 -3.09
C GLU A 69 -0.26 -26.80 -1.85
N VAL A 70 0.34 -26.61 -0.67
CA VAL A 70 -0.40 -26.32 0.57
C VAL A 70 -0.96 -24.91 0.51
N THR A 71 -0.18 -23.95 0.01
CA THR A 71 -0.61 -22.57 -0.19
C THR A 71 -1.68 -22.48 -1.29
N ALA A 72 -1.54 -23.27 -2.37
CA ALA A 72 -2.57 -23.35 -3.42
C ALA A 72 -3.90 -23.83 -2.84
N ARG A 73 -3.83 -24.90 -2.04
CA ARG A 73 -4.98 -25.46 -1.34
C ARG A 73 -5.60 -24.47 -0.36
N ALA A 74 -4.80 -23.77 0.42
CA ALA A 74 -5.26 -22.74 1.34
C ALA A 74 -6.12 -21.68 0.64
N TRP A 75 -5.63 -21.13 -0.49
CA TRP A 75 -6.42 -20.19 -1.28
C TRP A 75 -7.69 -20.83 -1.85
N GLY A 76 -7.61 -22.07 -2.35
CA GLY A 76 -8.78 -22.81 -2.82
C GLY A 76 -9.89 -22.93 -1.76
N MET A 77 -9.53 -23.28 -0.53
CA MET A 77 -10.49 -23.40 0.58
C MET A 77 -11.05 -22.05 1.01
N LEU A 78 -10.22 -21.00 1.07
CA LEU A 78 -10.67 -19.65 1.40
C LEU A 78 -11.61 -19.08 0.33
N PHE A 79 -11.30 -19.28 -0.95
CA PHE A 79 -12.16 -18.85 -2.05
C PHE A 79 -13.48 -19.60 -2.09
N ALA A 80 -13.49 -20.89 -1.77
CA ALA A 80 -14.73 -21.64 -1.61
C ALA A 80 -15.61 -21.07 -0.48
N ALA A 81 -15.00 -20.54 0.58
CA ALA A 81 -15.70 -19.97 1.73
C ALA A 81 -16.17 -18.51 1.53
N ARG A 82 -15.40 -17.68 0.81
CA ARG A 82 -15.65 -16.22 0.69
C ARG A 82 -15.97 -15.73 -0.73
N GLY A 83 -15.87 -16.59 -1.72
CA GLY A 83 -15.79 -16.22 -3.14
C GLY A 83 -14.36 -15.85 -3.55
N ALA A 84 -14.05 -16.02 -4.84
CA ALA A 84 -12.76 -15.61 -5.39
C ALA A 84 -12.81 -14.12 -5.79
N PRO A 85 -11.80 -13.32 -5.43
CA PRO A 85 -11.59 -11.98 -5.98
C PRO A 85 -11.08 -12.08 -7.43
N ASP A 86 -11.03 -10.96 -8.15
CA ASP A 86 -10.64 -10.92 -9.57
C ASP A 86 -9.27 -11.58 -9.83
N TRP A 87 -8.28 -11.30 -8.98
CA TRP A 87 -6.94 -11.90 -9.09
C TRP A 87 -6.94 -13.43 -8.87
N GLY A 88 -7.93 -13.95 -8.13
CA GLY A 88 -8.07 -15.38 -7.86
C GLY A 88 -8.32 -16.21 -9.12
N GLY A 89 -8.83 -15.60 -10.19
CA GLY A 89 -9.03 -16.25 -11.49
C GLY A 89 -7.72 -16.63 -12.20
N GLU A 90 -6.57 -16.10 -11.78
CA GLU A 90 -5.26 -16.47 -12.32
C GLU A 90 -4.71 -17.78 -11.72
N LEU A 91 -5.28 -18.24 -10.60
CA LEU A 91 -4.86 -19.50 -9.99
C LEU A 91 -5.47 -20.69 -10.73
N PRO A 92 -4.73 -21.80 -10.92
CA PRO A 92 -5.28 -23.01 -11.49
C PRO A 92 -6.48 -23.51 -10.69
N PRO A 93 -7.56 -23.96 -11.36
CA PRO A 93 -8.71 -24.54 -10.66
C PRO A 93 -8.30 -25.82 -9.93
N LEU A 94 -8.80 -26.00 -8.72
CA LEU A 94 -8.53 -27.16 -7.87
C LEU A 94 -9.77 -28.03 -7.70
N ASP A 95 -9.57 -29.35 -7.67
CA ASP A 95 -10.58 -30.29 -7.15
C ASP A 95 -10.51 -30.27 -5.62
N LEU A 96 -11.40 -29.48 -5.01
CA LEU A 96 -11.39 -29.26 -3.56
C LEU A 96 -11.59 -30.55 -2.75
N ASP A 97 -12.32 -31.54 -3.27
CA ASP A 97 -12.51 -32.81 -2.57
C ASP A 97 -11.22 -33.65 -2.61
N ALA A 98 -10.50 -33.64 -3.73
CA ALA A 98 -9.19 -34.27 -3.83
C ALA A 98 -8.16 -33.58 -2.93
N GLU A 99 -8.18 -32.26 -2.92
CA GLU A 99 -7.28 -31.46 -2.09
C GLU A 99 -7.55 -31.63 -0.59
N GLU A 100 -8.81 -31.72 -0.15
CA GLU A 100 -9.16 -32.03 1.24
C GLU A 100 -8.55 -33.37 1.69
N ARG A 101 -8.65 -34.42 0.84
CA ARG A 101 -8.05 -35.74 1.12
C ARG A 101 -6.52 -35.68 1.16
N ALA A 102 -5.90 -34.92 0.26
CA ALA A 102 -4.46 -34.72 0.26
C ALA A 102 -4.00 -33.97 1.52
N HIS A 103 -4.76 -32.96 1.95
CA HIS A 103 -4.46 -32.21 3.16
C HIS A 103 -4.57 -33.02 4.43
N ARG A 104 -5.55 -33.94 4.51
CA ARG A 104 -5.64 -34.85 5.66
C ARG A 104 -4.33 -35.61 5.88
N LYS A 105 -3.75 -36.16 4.82
CA LYS A 105 -2.46 -36.86 4.89
C LYS A 105 -1.31 -35.94 5.33
N HIS A 106 -1.35 -34.67 4.95
CA HIS A 106 -0.39 -33.65 5.39
C HIS A 106 -0.52 -33.35 6.89
N LEU A 107 -1.74 -33.29 7.42
CA LEU A 107 -1.99 -33.11 8.85
C LEU A 107 -1.51 -34.33 9.66
N ASP A 108 -1.71 -35.54 9.15
CA ASP A 108 -1.30 -36.80 9.78
C ASP A 108 0.23 -36.94 9.91
N ALA A 109 1.01 -36.14 9.18
CA ALA A 109 2.48 -36.11 9.31
C ALA A 109 2.96 -35.55 10.67
N GLY A 110 2.06 -34.94 11.46
CA GLY A 110 2.29 -34.56 12.86
C GLY A 110 2.94 -33.19 13.07
N GLY A 111 3.00 -32.79 14.35
CA GLY A 111 3.54 -31.53 14.84
C GLY A 111 2.49 -30.68 15.54
N PRO A 112 2.88 -29.84 16.53
CA PRO A 112 1.93 -29.22 17.46
C PRO A 112 0.88 -28.34 16.78
N LEU A 113 1.29 -27.51 15.80
CA LEU A 113 0.35 -26.67 15.04
C LEU A 113 -0.54 -27.50 14.09
N ARG A 114 -0.03 -28.62 13.56
CA ARG A 114 -0.82 -29.49 12.65
C ARG A 114 -1.87 -30.28 13.42
N GLU A 115 -1.52 -30.78 14.60
CA GLU A 115 -2.44 -31.49 15.49
C GLU A 115 -3.60 -30.57 15.91
N GLN A 116 -3.32 -29.31 16.25
CA GLN A 116 -4.35 -28.33 16.58
C GLN A 116 -5.20 -27.94 15.36
N ALA A 117 -4.60 -27.83 14.16
CA ALA A 117 -5.34 -27.60 12.92
C ALA A 117 -6.25 -28.79 12.56
N ALA A 118 -5.77 -30.03 12.75
CA ALA A 118 -6.54 -31.25 12.54
C ALA A 118 -7.71 -31.35 13.52
N GLU A 119 -7.49 -31.05 14.80
CA GLU A 119 -8.56 -30.99 15.79
C GLU A 119 -9.60 -29.93 15.40
N ALA A 120 -9.19 -28.73 15.02
CA ALA A 120 -10.11 -27.68 14.59
C ALA A 120 -10.96 -28.10 13.39
N GLU A 121 -10.34 -28.76 12.41
CA GLU A 121 -11.00 -29.31 11.21
C GLU A 121 -11.98 -30.42 11.53
N ASP A 122 -11.65 -31.34 12.43
CA ASP A 122 -12.55 -32.42 12.84
C ASP A 122 -13.77 -31.89 13.58
N ARG A 123 -13.55 -30.97 14.53
CA ARG A 123 -14.64 -30.29 15.25
C ARG A 123 -15.55 -29.51 14.31
N ALA A 124 -14.97 -28.76 13.38
CA ALA A 124 -15.75 -27.98 12.42
C ALA A 124 -16.57 -28.88 11.48
N ARG A 125 -16.00 -30.00 11.02
CA ARG A 125 -16.72 -31.00 10.20
C ARG A 125 -17.89 -31.64 10.94
N GLU A 126 -17.73 -31.91 12.23
CA GLU A 126 -18.79 -32.47 13.09
C GLU A 126 -19.87 -31.44 13.47
N GLY A 127 -19.68 -30.16 13.11
CA GLY A 127 -20.58 -29.06 13.47
C GLY A 127 -20.35 -28.50 14.87
N ASP A 128 -19.31 -28.94 15.59
CA ASP A 128 -18.89 -28.39 16.88
C ASP A 128 -18.08 -27.09 16.68
N LEU A 129 -18.78 -26.03 16.29
CA LEU A 129 -18.15 -24.72 16.02
C LEU A 129 -17.44 -24.14 17.25
N GLN A 130 -17.94 -24.41 18.45
CA GLN A 130 -17.31 -23.91 19.68
C GLN A 130 -16.02 -24.68 19.98
N GLY A 131 -16.02 -26.00 19.81
CA GLY A 131 -14.81 -26.82 19.89
C GLY A 131 -13.77 -26.39 18.87
N ALA A 132 -14.18 -26.14 17.63
CA ALA A 132 -13.30 -25.64 16.58
C ALA A 132 -12.67 -24.28 16.94
N ARG A 133 -13.46 -23.33 17.45
CA ARG A 133 -12.95 -22.02 17.93
C ARG A 133 -11.95 -22.16 19.08
N CYS A 134 -12.22 -23.07 20.03
CA CYS A 134 -11.28 -23.36 21.11
C CYS A 134 -9.96 -23.94 20.59
N ALA A 135 -10.00 -24.84 19.61
CA ALA A 135 -8.80 -25.39 18.97
C ALA A 135 -8.03 -24.30 18.20
N LEU A 136 -8.72 -23.42 17.48
CA LEU A 136 -8.13 -22.27 16.79
C LEU A 136 -7.46 -21.28 17.76
N ALA A 137 -8.06 -21.02 18.93
CA ALA A 137 -7.45 -20.17 19.94
C ALA A 137 -6.13 -20.76 20.48
N ARG A 138 -6.08 -22.08 20.71
CA ARG A 138 -4.84 -22.77 21.09
C ARG A 138 -3.80 -22.75 19.98
N TRP A 139 -4.23 -22.94 18.73
CA TRP A 139 -3.40 -22.80 17.55
C TRP A 139 -2.76 -21.41 17.49
N ALA A 140 -3.57 -20.35 17.66
CA ALA A 140 -3.10 -18.97 17.62
C ALA A 140 -2.09 -18.66 18.73
N GLU A 141 -2.33 -19.15 19.95
CA GLU A 141 -1.39 -18.94 21.07
C GLU A 141 -0.04 -19.59 20.81
N GLN A 142 -0.03 -20.82 20.29
CA GLN A 142 1.20 -21.51 19.92
C GLN A 142 1.90 -20.84 18.71
N ALA A 143 1.12 -20.39 17.73
CA ALA A 143 1.62 -19.75 16.52
C ALA A 143 2.40 -18.45 16.82
N ARG A 144 2.04 -17.73 17.89
CA ARG A 144 2.74 -16.51 18.34
C ARG A 144 4.18 -16.74 18.77
N LEU A 145 4.57 -17.98 19.08
CA LEU A 145 5.95 -18.34 19.39
C LEU A 145 6.84 -18.44 18.14
N SER A 146 6.24 -18.43 16.94
CA SER A 146 6.96 -18.44 15.67
C SER A 146 6.94 -17.04 15.04
N ALA A 147 8.07 -16.62 14.50
CA ALA A 147 8.15 -15.40 13.70
C ALA A 147 7.34 -15.49 12.39
N ARG A 148 7.07 -16.71 11.90
CA ARG A 148 6.28 -16.95 10.68
C ARG A 148 5.46 -18.23 10.86
N PRO A 149 4.29 -18.18 11.50
CA PRO A 149 3.46 -19.36 11.72
C PRO A 149 2.96 -19.96 10.39
N ASP A 150 2.78 -21.28 10.34
CA ASP A 150 2.32 -22.00 9.15
C ASP A 150 0.79 -21.84 8.95
N ILE A 151 0.40 -20.64 8.54
CA ILE A 151 -0.99 -20.26 8.29
C ILE A 151 -1.58 -21.03 7.11
N ALA A 152 -0.74 -21.42 6.12
CA ALA A 152 -1.20 -22.17 4.96
C ALA A 152 -1.75 -23.55 5.35
N THR A 153 -1.08 -24.25 6.27
CA THR A 153 -1.62 -25.51 6.81
C THR A 153 -2.98 -25.31 7.47
N LEU A 154 -3.18 -24.22 8.23
CA LEU A 154 -4.47 -23.97 8.88
C LEU A 154 -5.57 -23.61 7.86
N ALA A 155 -5.24 -22.75 6.90
CA ALA A 155 -6.18 -22.24 5.89
C ALA A 155 -6.60 -23.31 4.88
N ALA A 156 -5.79 -24.35 4.68
CA ALA A 156 -6.09 -25.49 3.83
C ALA A 156 -7.11 -26.48 4.43
N CYS A 157 -7.55 -26.26 5.68
CA CYS A 157 -8.65 -27.00 6.31
C CYS A 157 -10.01 -26.47 5.83
N ARG A 158 -10.76 -27.29 5.07
CA ARG A 158 -11.99 -26.90 4.38
C ARG A 158 -13.08 -26.39 5.33
N HIS A 159 -13.29 -27.06 6.45
CA HIS A 159 -14.37 -26.71 7.39
C HIS A 159 -13.95 -25.58 8.34
N VAL A 160 -12.65 -25.35 8.48
CA VAL A 160 -12.07 -24.22 9.21
C VAL A 160 -12.07 -22.93 8.38
N ALA A 161 -11.90 -23.00 7.06
CA ALA A 161 -11.81 -21.82 6.19
C ALA A 161 -12.96 -20.79 6.40
N PRO A 162 -14.25 -21.19 6.52
CA PRO A 162 -15.32 -20.25 6.85
C PRO A 162 -15.14 -19.52 8.19
N LEU A 163 -14.58 -20.17 9.21
CA LEU A 163 -14.31 -19.56 10.51
C LEU A 163 -13.18 -18.53 10.44
N LEU A 164 -12.16 -18.80 9.62
CA LEU A 164 -11.05 -17.87 9.37
C LEU A 164 -11.52 -16.62 8.64
N VAL A 165 -12.34 -16.79 7.60
CA VAL A 165 -12.95 -15.68 6.85
C VAL A 165 -13.81 -14.78 7.76
N GLN A 166 -14.44 -15.36 8.78
CA GLN A 166 -15.21 -14.62 9.80
C GLN A 166 -14.33 -13.91 10.85
N GLY A 167 -13.00 -14.02 10.77
CA GLY A 167 -12.08 -13.37 11.71
C GLY A 167 -11.99 -14.05 13.08
N THR A 168 -12.12 -15.38 13.13
CA THR A 168 -12.00 -16.13 14.40
C THR A 168 -10.61 -15.97 15.04
N LEU A 169 -9.58 -15.71 14.24
CA LEU A 169 -8.25 -15.38 14.74
C LEU A 169 -8.19 -13.90 15.16
N ALA A 170 -8.29 -13.65 16.47
CA ALA A 170 -8.31 -12.29 17.01
C ALA A 170 -6.96 -11.58 16.82
N VAL A 171 -7.03 -10.36 16.26
CA VAL A 171 -5.94 -9.39 16.14
C VAL A 171 -6.36 -8.05 16.76
N ALA A 172 -5.40 -7.17 17.04
CA ALA A 172 -5.72 -5.84 17.54
C ALA A 172 -6.48 -5.01 16.49
N ASP A 173 -7.35 -4.12 16.96
CA ASP A 173 -8.09 -3.20 16.09
C ASP A 173 -7.14 -2.38 15.22
N GLY A 174 -7.44 -2.24 13.94
CA GLY A 174 -6.63 -1.50 12.97
C GLY A 174 -5.39 -2.26 12.45
N TRP A 175 -4.95 -3.33 13.12
CA TRP A 175 -3.72 -4.06 12.76
C TRP A 175 -3.67 -4.48 11.29
N ALA A 176 -4.75 -5.07 10.77
CA ALA A 176 -4.78 -5.57 9.39
C ALA A 176 -4.61 -4.44 8.36
N ARG A 177 -5.24 -3.29 8.61
CA ARG A 177 -5.14 -2.11 7.75
C ARG A 177 -3.72 -1.54 7.78
N ASP A 178 -3.15 -1.39 8.97
CA ASP A 178 -1.82 -0.81 9.16
C ASP A 178 -0.75 -1.73 8.56
N TYR A 179 -0.88 -3.05 8.77
CA TYR A 179 0.03 -4.05 8.23
C TYR A 179 0.00 -4.07 6.69
N ALA A 180 -1.20 -4.15 6.08
CA ALA A 180 -1.34 -4.10 4.63
C ALA A 180 -0.83 -2.77 4.06
N GLY A 181 -1.20 -1.64 4.68
CA GLY A 181 -0.77 -0.31 4.26
C GLY A 181 0.75 -0.14 4.28
N THR A 182 1.42 -0.67 5.30
CA THR A 182 2.89 -0.60 5.40
C THR A 182 3.57 -1.44 4.32
N LEU A 183 3.05 -2.64 4.02
CA LEU A 183 3.59 -3.48 2.94
C LEU A 183 3.36 -2.87 1.55
N ILE A 184 2.18 -2.28 1.32
CA ILE A 184 1.89 -1.54 0.07
C ILE A 184 2.86 -0.37 -0.10
N ALA A 185 3.12 0.40 0.96
CA ALA A 185 4.09 1.48 0.92
C ALA A 185 5.52 0.98 0.62
N ALA A 186 5.92 -0.16 1.20
CA ALA A 186 7.20 -0.80 0.91
C ALA A 186 7.30 -1.27 -0.56
N LEU A 187 6.24 -1.87 -1.10
CA LEU A 187 6.16 -2.27 -2.50
C LEU A 187 6.32 -1.09 -3.45
N HIS A 188 5.62 0.02 -3.21
CA HIS A 188 5.77 1.25 -3.99
C HIS A 188 7.16 1.87 -3.87
N THR A 189 7.79 1.74 -2.70
CA THR A 189 9.15 2.25 -2.46
C THR A 189 10.18 1.45 -3.24
N ARG A 190 10.03 0.11 -3.26
CA ARG A 190 10.94 -0.80 -3.96
C ARG A 190 10.76 -0.73 -5.48
N TYR A 191 9.55 -1.01 -5.94
CA TYR A 191 9.21 -1.03 -7.36
C TYR A 191 8.82 0.37 -7.81
N ARG A 192 9.58 1.39 -7.37
CA ARG A 192 9.48 2.71 -7.97
C ARG A 192 9.63 2.51 -9.47
N THR A 193 8.52 2.65 -10.17
CA THR A 193 8.57 2.86 -11.60
C THR A 193 9.36 4.14 -11.72
N GLU A 194 10.61 4.07 -12.19
CA GLU A 194 11.21 5.18 -12.92
C GLU A 194 10.36 5.34 -14.18
N SER A 195 9.12 5.79 -13.99
CA SER A 195 8.27 6.28 -15.06
C SER A 195 9.13 7.31 -15.76
N ARG A 196 9.34 7.12 -17.07
CA ARG A 196 10.03 8.09 -17.91
C ARG A 196 9.58 9.48 -17.44
N PRO A 197 10.53 10.38 -17.08
CA PRO A 197 10.16 11.64 -16.47
C PRO A 197 9.17 12.34 -17.39
N LEU A 198 7.90 12.42 -16.95
CA LEU A 198 6.83 13.08 -17.70
C LEU A 198 7.30 14.47 -18.05
N ASP A 199 7.14 14.92 -19.28
CA ASP A 199 7.38 16.33 -19.54
C ASP A 199 6.39 17.20 -18.73
N TRP A 200 6.61 18.52 -18.69
CA TRP A 200 5.77 19.40 -17.89
C TRP A 200 4.29 19.34 -18.25
N ARG A 201 3.98 19.20 -19.54
CA ARG A 201 2.60 19.14 -20.03
C ARG A 201 1.97 17.81 -19.62
N GLU A 202 2.66 16.70 -19.87
CA GLU A 202 2.20 15.37 -19.49
C GLU A 202 1.96 15.26 -17.98
N LEU A 203 2.83 15.85 -17.15
CA LEU A 203 2.67 15.86 -15.69
C LEU A 203 1.38 16.61 -15.27
N ILE A 204 1.17 17.81 -15.81
CA ILE A 204 0.01 18.64 -15.46
C ILE A 204 -1.28 18.00 -15.98
N GLU A 205 -1.30 17.54 -17.23
CA GLU A 205 -2.44 16.84 -17.82
C GLU A 205 -2.82 15.58 -17.03
N ARG A 206 -1.81 14.81 -16.59
CA ARG A 206 -2.05 13.60 -15.78
C ARG A 206 -2.65 13.94 -14.42
N ILE A 207 -2.13 14.96 -13.73
CA ILE A 207 -2.69 15.45 -12.47
C ILE A 207 -4.16 15.88 -12.67
N MET A 208 -4.45 16.67 -13.70
CA MET A 208 -5.81 17.16 -13.97
C MET A 208 -6.77 16.02 -14.34
N TRP A 209 -6.30 15.02 -15.08
CA TRP A 209 -7.09 13.83 -15.39
C TRP A 209 -7.44 13.04 -14.11
N LEU A 210 -6.47 12.80 -13.23
CA LEU A 210 -6.70 12.10 -11.96
C LEU A 210 -7.60 12.87 -10.99
N ARG A 211 -7.60 14.21 -11.07
CA ARG A 211 -8.54 15.08 -10.34
C ARG A 211 -9.98 15.01 -10.89
N GLY A 212 -10.21 14.37 -12.03
CA GLY A 212 -11.52 14.36 -12.69
C GLY A 212 -11.85 15.65 -13.45
N GLU A 213 -10.86 16.51 -13.70
CA GLU A 213 -11.00 17.79 -14.41
C GLU A 213 -10.13 17.86 -15.67
N PRO A 214 -10.20 16.87 -16.58
CA PRO A 214 -9.40 16.89 -17.80
C PRO A 214 -9.72 18.14 -18.64
N GLY A 215 -8.68 18.88 -19.04
CA GLY A 215 -8.81 20.09 -19.86
C GLY A 215 -9.03 21.39 -19.08
N ASN A 216 -9.15 21.35 -17.75
CA ASN A 216 -9.26 22.55 -16.91
C ASN A 216 -7.88 23.13 -16.51
N VAL A 217 -6.88 23.02 -17.39
CA VAL A 217 -5.53 23.52 -17.15
C VAL A 217 -5.52 25.04 -17.42
N PRO A 218 -5.13 25.89 -16.46
CA PRO A 218 -4.92 27.32 -16.71
C PRO A 218 -4.01 27.58 -17.91
N PRO A 219 -4.26 28.65 -18.69
CA PRO A 219 -3.40 28.97 -19.83
C PRO A 219 -1.97 29.28 -19.36
N PRO A 220 -0.95 29.03 -20.20
CA PRO A 220 0.42 29.45 -19.94
C PRO A 220 0.56 30.94 -19.63
N ALA A 221 1.48 31.27 -18.73
CA ALA A 221 1.88 32.65 -18.50
C ALA A 221 2.61 33.21 -19.73
N THR A 222 2.44 34.51 -19.97
CA THR A 222 3.24 35.20 -20.99
C THR A 222 4.58 35.61 -20.42
N HIS A 223 5.62 35.67 -21.26
CA HIS A 223 6.94 36.20 -20.85
C HIS A 223 6.82 37.61 -20.23
N ALA A 224 5.95 38.46 -20.79
CA ALA A 224 5.70 39.79 -20.25
C ALA A 224 5.06 39.76 -18.85
N GLY A 225 4.13 38.82 -18.60
CA GLY A 225 3.53 38.62 -17.28
C GLY A 225 4.53 38.10 -16.25
N ILE A 226 5.42 37.19 -16.66
CA ILE A 226 6.54 36.71 -15.82
C ILE A 226 7.49 37.86 -15.48
N ASP A 227 7.88 38.67 -16.47
CA ASP A 227 8.76 39.82 -16.24
C ASP A 227 8.14 40.84 -15.29
N ASP A 228 6.84 41.09 -15.42
CA ASP A 228 6.12 41.98 -14.53
C ASP A 228 6.04 41.44 -13.10
N ALA A 229 5.75 40.14 -12.96
CA ALA A 229 5.76 39.46 -11.67
C ALA A 229 7.14 39.56 -11.00
N GLN A 230 8.24 39.28 -11.71
CA GLN A 230 9.59 39.39 -11.15
C GLN A 230 9.93 40.81 -10.72
N ARG A 231 9.52 41.84 -11.49
CA ARG A 231 9.68 43.25 -11.08
C ARG A 231 8.90 43.57 -9.82
N ARG A 232 7.65 43.13 -9.74
CA ARG A 232 6.75 43.35 -8.59
C ARG A 232 7.25 42.64 -7.32
N LEU A 233 7.79 41.44 -7.47
CA LEU A 233 8.35 40.65 -6.38
C LEU A 233 9.76 41.10 -5.96
N GLY A 234 10.47 41.83 -6.82
CA GLY A 234 11.86 42.25 -6.56
C GLY A 234 12.88 41.11 -6.56
N VAL A 235 12.51 39.92 -7.02
CA VAL A 235 13.35 38.72 -7.09
C VAL A 235 13.21 38.04 -8.44
N ARG A 236 14.26 37.31 -8.86
CA ARG A 236 14.17 36.43 -10.03
C ARG A 236 13.59 35.08 -9.60
N LEU A 237 12.67 34.56 -10.41
CA LEU A 237 12.11 33.25 -10.17
C LEU A 237 13.08 32.16 -10.70
N PRO A 238 13.19 31.02 -10.00
CA PRO A 238 14.02 29.90 -10.43
C PRO A 238 13.61 29.35 -11.80
N PRO A 239 14.56 28.87 -12.64
CA PRO A 239 14.28 28.38 -13.99
C PRO A 239 13.17 27.31 -14.06
N GLN A 240 13.19 26.35 -13.13
CA GLN A 240 12.18 25.29 -13.07
C GLN A 240 10.76 25.83 -12.79
N TYR A 241 10.66 26.93 -12.03
CA TYR A 241 9.38 27.60 -11.75
C TYR A 241 8.90 28.43 -12.94
N LEU A 242 9.83 29.02 -13.69
CA LEU A 242 9.52 29.70 -14.96
C LEU A 242 8.95 28.70 -15.99
N GLU A 243 9.54 27.51 -16.12
CA GLU A 243 9.03 26.46 -17.01
C GLU A 243 7.61 26.01 -16.62
N PHE A 244 7.33 25.88 -15.32
CA PHE A 244 5.99 25.61 -14.82
C PHE A 244 5.00 26.70 -15.25
N LEU A 245 5.30 27.98 -14.99
CA LEU A 245 4.42 29.09 -15.37
C LEU A 245 4.23 29.20 -16.90
N LEU A 246 5.28 28.95 -17.68
CA LEU A 246 5.22 28.88 -19.15
C LEU A 246 4.46 27.65 -19.68
N THR A 247 4.17 26.68 -18.83
CA THR A 247 3.30 25.55 -19.16
C THR A 247 1.87 25.79 -18.69
N CYS A 248 1.70 26.39 -17.52
CA CYS A 248 0.42 26.63 -16.86
C CYS A 248 0.56 27.74 -15.81
N ASP A 249 -0.21 28.84 -15.92
CA ASP A 249 -0.13 29.97 -15.00
C ASP A 249 -0.92 29.72 -13.70
N GLY A 250 -0.31 28.96 -12.79
CA GLY A 250 -0.96 28.49 -11.56
C GLY A 250 -1.63 27.13 -11.73
N LEU A 251 -2.36 26.67 -10.73
CA LEU A 251 -3.07 25.38 -10.77
C LEU A 251 -4.27 25.42 -9.81
N PRO A 252 -5.46 24.93 -10.20
CA PRO A 252 -6.61 24.87 -9.30
C PRO A 252 -6.31 24.02 -8.04
N ALA A 253 -7.01 24.33 -6.95
CA ALA A 253 -6.98 23.49 -5.76
C ALA A 253 -7.64 22.13 -6.04
N ASP A 254 -7.27 21.13 -5.26
CA ASP A 254 -8.09 19.94 -5.04
C ASP A 254 -8.30 19.70 -3.54
N VAL A 255 -8.88 18.54 -3.18
CA VAL A 255 -9.20 18.20 -1.79
C VAL A 255 -7.96 18.14 -0.89
N ALA A 256 -6.80 17.79 -1.43
CA ALA A 256 -5.56 17.56 -0.67
C ALA A 256 -4.42 18.52 -1.04
N PHE A 257 -4.60 19.36 -2.07
CA PHE A 257 -3.56 20.23 -2.59
C PHE A 257 -4.07 21.66 -2.80
N PRO A 258 -3.35 22.68 -2.27
CA PRO A 258 -3.80 24.06 -2.34
C PRO A 258 -3.77 24.59 -3.77
N ARG A 259 -4.51 25.67 -4.02
CA ARG A 259 -4.45 26.36 -5.32
C ARG A 259 -3.06 26.95 -5.49
N LEU A 260 -2.41 26.73 -6.63
CA LEU A 260 -1.18 27.43 -6.98
C LEU A 260 -1.52 28.76 -7.65
N LEU A 261 -0.87 29.82 -7.17
CA LEU A 261 -1.06 31.19 -7.63
C LEU A 261 -0.45 31.39 -9.02
N GLY A 262 -1.14 32.15 -9.87
CA GLY A 262 -0.58 32.63 -11.13
C GLY A 262 0.31 33.86 -10.95
N THR A 263 1.01 34.27 -12.01
CA THR A 263 1.97 35.39 -12.05
C THR A 263 1.43 36.70 -11.47
N ALA A 264 0.14 37.00 -11.68
CA ALA A 264 -0.51 38.21 -11.16
C ALA A 264 -0.74 38.18 -9.64
N GLU A 265 -0.84 36.99 -9.06
CA GLU A 265 -1.23 36.78 -7.65
C GLU A 265 -0.04 36.51 -6.73
N LEU A 266 1.11 36.11 -7.26
CA LEU A 266 2.32 35.86 -6.47
C LEU A 266 2.67 37.05 -5.57
N PHE A 267 3.11 36.81 -4.35
CA PHE A 267 3.56 37.89 -3.46
C PHE A 267 4.71 37.42 -2.57
N THR A 268 5.54 38.36 -2.14
CA THR A 268 6.63 38.08 -1.20
C THR A 268 6.14 38.15 0.23
N GLY A 269 6.62 37.24 1.08
CA GLY A 269 6.36 37.25 2.51
C GLY A 269 7.45 36.49 3.27
N GLY A 270 7.89 37.03 4.40
CA GLY A 270 9.01 36.47 5.16
C GLY A 270 10.27 36.29 4.30
N HIS A 271 10.72 35.05 4.14
CA HIS A 271 11.97 34.69 3.44
C HIS A 271 11.76 34.12 2.01
N GLY A 272 10.58 34.28 1.40
CA GLY A 272 10.33 33.75 0.06
C GLY A 272 9.11 34.32 -0.66
N VAL A 273 8.78 33.69 -1.79
CA VAL A 273 7.59 34.01 -2.59
C VAL A 273 6.49 33.01 -2.24
N HIS A 274 5.34 33.50 -1.79
CA HIS A 274 4.17 32.65 -1.58
C HIS A 274 3.57 32.26 -2.92
N ILE A 275 3.37 30.95 -3.11
CA ILE A 275 2.92 30.38 -4.39
C ILE A 275 1.59 29.65 -4.27
N SER A 276 0.92 29.70 -3.11
CA SER A 276 -0.36 29.01 -2.90
C SER A 276 -1.40 29.81 -2.14
N ASP A 277 -2.65 29.38 -2.31
CA ASP A 277 -3.83 29.84 -1.57
C ASP A 277 -4.64 28.60 -1.07
N PRO A 278 -4.80 28.42 0.25
CA PRO A 278 -4.27 29.26 1.33
C PRO A 278 -2.72 29.29 1.37
N PRO A 279 -2.11 30.29 2.03
CA PRO A 279 -0.65 30.46 2.06
C PRO A 279 0.01 29.37 2.91
N GLY A 280 0.41 28.27 2.25
CA GLY A 280 1.13 27.14 2.84
C GLY A 280 2.41 26.77 2.09
N LEU A 281 2.53 27.17 0.82
CA LEU A 281 3.71 26.92 -0.02
C LEU A 281 4.52 28.20 -0.24
N VAL A 282 5.81 28.13 0.10
CA VAL A 282 6.77 29.23 -0.07
C VAL A 282 7.95 28.78 -0.93
N LEU A 283 8.15 29.48 -2.04
CA LEU A 283 9.30 29.30 -2.94
C LEU A 283 10.49 30.14 -2.47
N LEU A 284 11.61 29.46 -2.22
CA LEU A 284 12.89 30.09 -1.87
C LEU A 284 13.64 30.45 -3.15
N ALA A 285 13.52 31.69 -3.60
CA ALA A 285 14.04 32.16 -4.89
C ALA A 285 15.54 31.85 -5.12
N GLU A 286 16.37 31.89 -4.07
CA GLU A 286 17.80 31.60 -4.16
C GLU A 286 18.13 30.13 -4.46
N SER A 287 17.32 29.20 -3.95
CA SER A 287 17.60 27.76 -4.04
C SER A 287 16.66 27.01 -4.98
N GLY A 288 15.52 27.60 -5.32
CA GLY A 288 14.45 26.92 -6.05
C GLY A 288 13.62 25.93 -5.22
N ARG A 289 13.98 25.72 -3.95
CA ARG A 289 13.25 24.82 -3.05
C ARG A 289 11.90 25.40 -2.67
N ILE A 290 10.94 24.52 -2.39
CA ILE A 290 9.62 24.89 -1.89
C ILE A 290 9.47 24.35 -0.48
N VAL A 291 9.11 25.24 0.44
CA VAL A 291 8.76 24.90 1.82
C VAL A 291 7.24 24.83 1.90
N GLU A 292 6.73 23.70 2.36
CA GLU A 292 5.33 23.43 2.61
C GLU A 292 5.10 23.42 4.11
N SER A 293 4.17 24.26 4.58
CA SER A 293 3.76 24.34 5.98
C SER A 293 2.33 23.86 6.10
N ASP A 294 2.18 22.64 6.61
CA ASP A 294 0.89 22.03 6.90
C ASP A 294 0.60 22.09 8.42
N PRO A 295 -0.59 22.57 8.85
CA PRO A 295 -0.93 22.66 10.27
C PRO A 295 -0.95 21.32 11.03
N LEU A 296 -1.16 20.21 10.33
CA LEU A 296 -1.28 18.86 10.87
C LEU A 296 0.04 18.08 10.75
N PHE A 297 0.75 18.22 9.62
CA PHE A 297 1.93 17.42 9.29
C PHE A 297 3.27 18.15 9.49
N GLY A 298 3.24 19.44 9.82
CA GLY A 298 4.44 20.24 10.06
C GLY A 298 5.06 20.78 8.75
N VAL A 299 6.39 20.89 8.73
CA VAL A 299 7.11 21.54 7.63
C VAL A 299 7.82 20.51 6.76
N THR A 300 7.46 20.46 5.48
CA THR A 300 8.11 19.63 4.45
C THR A 300 8.89 20.53 3.49
N THR A 301 10.00 20.04 2.92
CA THR A 301 10.76 20.81 1.92
C THR A 301 11.04 20.00 0.68
N HIS A 302 10.58 20.51 -0.46
CA HIS A 302 10.75 19.94 -1.78
C HIS A 302 11.95 20.56 -2.49
N SER A 303 12.63 19.79 -3.35
CA SER A 303 13.78 20.29 -4.12
C SER A 303 13.39 21.33 -5.17
N GLY A 304 12.11 21.38 -5.56
CA GLY A 304 11.51 22.39 -6.42
C GLY A 304 10.07 22.06 -6.78
N ILE A 305 9.47 22.88 -7.65
CA ILE A 305 8.06 22.75 -8.08
C ILE A 305 7.76 21.43 -8.77
N ARG A 306 8.73 20.88 -9.49
CA ARG A 306 8.56 19.59 -10.14
C ARG A 306 8.44 18.45 -9.12
N ALA A 307 9.29 18.47 -8.10
CA ALA A 307 9.25 17.47 -7.03
C ALA A 307 7.94 17.56 -6.23
N LEU A 308 7.48 18.78 -5.94
CA LEU A 308 6.18 19.00 -5.30
C LEU A 308 5.02 18.40 -6.13
N LEU A 309 4.97 18.67 -7.43
CA LEU A 309 3.90 18.17 -8.31
C LEU A 309 3.99 16.66 -8.57
N GLN A 310 5.20 16.10 -8.60
CA GLN A 310 5.40 14.65 -8.68
C GLN A 310 4.94 13.95 -7.40
N GLU A 311 5.20 14.55 -6.24
CA GLU A 311 4.69 14.04 -4.97
C GLU A 311 3.17 14.11 -4.91
N HIS A 312 2.58 15.20 -5.39
CA HIS A 312 1.13 15.31 -5.52
C HIS A 312 0.53 14.24 -6.45
N LEU A 313 1.14 14.04 -7.62
CA LEU A 313 0.75 12.99 -8.56
C LEU A 313 0.76 11.61 -7.88
N ARG A 314 1.82 11.31 -7.11
CA ARG A 314 1.95 10.06 -6.35
C ARG A 314 0.81 9.84 -5.38
N LEU A 315 0.39 10.89 -4.67
CA LEU A 315 -0.72 10.82 -3.72
C LEU A 315 -2.05 10.57 -4.42
N LEU A 316 -2.29 11.21 -5.57
CA LEU A 316 -3.47 10.96 -6.39
C LEU A 316 -3.52 9.51 -6.92
N GLU A 317 -2.39 8.99 -7.41
CA GLU A 317 -2.29 7.61 -7.90
C GLU A 317 -2.50 6.57 -6.79
N ALA A 318 -2.05 6.87 -5.57
CA ALA A 318 -2.26 5.99 -4.42
C ALA A 318 -3.73 5.93 -3.95
N ALA A 319 -4.48 7.02 -4.15
CA ALA A 319 -5.87 7.17 -3.74
C ALA A 319 -6.88 6.47 -4.67
N LEU A 320 -6.48 6.09 -5.89
CA LEU A 320 -7.25 5.23 -6.81
C LEU A 320 -7.21 3.77 -6.38
#